data_AF-A0A9D3N9B2-F1
#
_entry.id   AF-A0A9D3N9B2-F1
#
_cell.length_a   1.000
_cell.length_b   1.000
_cell.length_c   1.000
_cell.angle_alpha   90.00
_cell.angle_beta   90.00
_cell.angle_gamma   90.00
#
_symmetry.space_group_name_H-M   'P 1'
#
loop_
_entity.id
_entity.type
_entity.pdbx_description
1 polymer ?
#
loop_
_entity_poly.entity_id
_entity_poly.type
_entity_poly.pdbx_seq_one_letter_code
_entity_poly.pdbx_strand_id
1 'polypeptide(L)'
;MFKLLISHGIKDKMFEGHYKECNLEVERKDNDLNPPPSSSSTDWPYRGRSKEQSYLYEIVANKCTGIDVDKMDYISRDCLHLGMKSNFSHMRFMMFARVCSNEEEQKMQICMRDKEAINIYELFHNRYMLHYTVCHHRVKVAIEAMITDALVAAEGHFKLGDKTISEAVLHLETYVKLTGSHLCLS
;
A
#
# COMPACT_ATOMS: atom_id res chain seq x y z
N MET A 1 -7.23 29.54 -1.13
CA MET A 1 -6.94 28.35 -0.29
C MET A 1 -6.53 28.73 1.14
N PHE A 2 -5.47 29.52 1.38
CA PHE A 2 -5.02 29.83 2.75
C PHE A 2 -6.10 30.43 3.69
N LYS A 3 -6.92 31.37 3.19
CA LYS A 3 -8.06 31.91 3.96
C LYS A 3 -9.12 30.86 4.31
N LEU A 4 -9.32 29.88 3.43
CA LEU A 4 -10.24 28.77 3.61
C LEU A 4 -9.74 27.85 4.74
N LEU A 5 -8.44 27.55 4.75
CA LEU A 5 -7.80 26.75 5.80
C LEU A 5 -7.91 27.41 7.18
N ILE A 6 -7.76 28.75 7.24
CA ILE A 6 -7.95 29.52 8.48
C ILE A 6 -9.41 29.46 8.92
N SER A 7 -10.38 29.68 8.01
CA SER A 7 -11.81 29.64 8.36
C SER A 7 -12.28 28.27 8.84
N HIS A 8 -11.61 27.18 8.44
CA HIS A 8 -11.91 25.82 8.88
C HIS A 8 -11.14 25.40 10.15
N GLY A 9 -10.48 26.35 10.84
CA GLY A 9 -9.83 26.11 12.12
C GLY A 9 -8.57 25.23 12.06
N ILE A 10 -8.05 24.92 10.86
CA ILE A 10 -6.89 24.04 10.69
C ILE A 10 -5.65 24.66 11.35
N LYS A 11 -5.51 25.99 11.27
CA LYS A 11 -4.43 26.73 11.94
C LYS A 11 -4.48 26.51 13.46
N ASP A 12 -5.65 26.61 14.07
CA ASP A 12 -5.81 26.48 15.52
C ASP A 12 -5.55 25.04 15.96
N LYS A 13 -6.05 24.04 15.22
CA LYS A 13 -5.71 22.62 15.44
C LYS A 13 -4.20 22.34 15.43
N MET A 14 -3.42 23.04 14.59
CA MET A 14 -1.97 22.91 14.58
C MET A 14 -1.31 23.45 15.87
N PHE A 15 -1.76 24.61 16.35
CA PHE A 15 -1.19 25.25 17.54
C PHE A 15 -1.64 24.59 18.86
N GLU A 16 -2.88 24.10 18.92
CA GLU A 16 -3.46 23.43 20.09
C GLU A 16 -2.97 21.99 20.28
N GLY A 17 -2.18 21.46 19.34
CA GLY A 17 -1.61 20.12 19.46
C GLY A 17 -2.58 18.99 19.12
N HIS A 18 -3.72 19.28 18.47
CA HIS A 18 -4.72 18.30 18.05
C HIS A 18 -4.11 17.13 17.26
N TYR A 19 -3.07 17.39 16.46
CA TYR A 19 -2.38 16.36 15.66
C TYR A 19 -1.21 15.66 16.39
N LYS A 20 -0.83 16.11 17.59
CA LYS A 20 0.27 15.52 18.38
C LYS A 20 -0.15 14.26 19.12
N GLU A 21 -1.43 14.17 19.49
CA GLU A 21 -2.04 13.06 20.22
C GLU A 21 -2.94 12.20 19.35
N CYS A 22 -2.91 12.39 18.03
CA CYS A 22 -3.55 11.48 17.10
C CYS A 22 -2.87 10.12 17.16
N ASN A 23 -3.25 9.30 18.15
CA ASN A 23 -3.51 7.88 17.98
C ASN A 23 -4.69 7.76 17.01
N LEU A 24 -4.53 8.31 15.80
CA LEU A 24 -5.27 7.87 14.65
C LEU A 24 -4.78 6.44 14.45
N GLU A 25 -5.37 5.52 15.21
CA GLU A 25 -5.79 4.24 14.68
C GLU A 25 -6.76 4.57 13.53
N VAL A 26 -6.23 5.16 12.44
CA VAL A 26 -6.68 4.71 11.14
C VAL A 26 -6.39 3.22 11.25
N GLU A 27 -7.44 2.43 11.43
CA GLU A 27 -7.39 1.00 11.13
C GLU A 27 -6.96 0.91 9.66
N ARG A 28 -5.67 1.11 9.42
CA ARG A 28 -5.02 0.72 8.20
C ARG A 28 -5.07 -0.79 8.30
N LYS A 29 -6.16 -1.35 7.81
CA LYS A 29 -6.23 -2.77 7.54
C LYS A 29 -4.99 -3.04 6.71
N ASP A 30 -4.01 -3.70 7.31
CA ASP A 30 -2.86 -4.25 6.62
C ASP A 30 -3.44 -5.32 5.68
N ASN A 31 -3.94 -4.87 4.54
CA ASN A 31 -4.63 -5.70 3.55
C ASN A 31 -3.66 -6.69 2.88
N ASP A 32 -2.35 -6.55 3.15
CA ASP A 32 -1.29 -7.48 2.74
C ASP A 32 -1.48 -8.90 3.28
N LEU A 33 -2.21 -9.06 4.40
CA LEU A 33 -2.47 -10.35 5.03
C LEU A 33 -3.94 -10.78 4.98
N ASN A 34 -4.79 -10.08 4.21
CA ASN A 34 -6.16 -10.54 4.05
C ASN A 34 -6.12 -11.86 3.26
N PRO A 35 -6.53 -12.99 3.87
CA PRO A 35 -6.70 -14.21 3.08
C PRO A 35 -7.70 -13.91 1.96
N PRO A 36 -7.53 -14.52 0.77
CA PRO A 36 -8.55 -14.41 -0.25
C PRO A 36 -9.91 -14.76 0.38
N PRO A 37 -10.99 -14.05 0.01
CA PRO A 37 -12.31 -14.34 0.56
C PRO A 37 -12.57 -15.84 0.41
N SER A 38 -12.93 -16.48 1.52
CA SER A 38 -13.29 -17.90 1.57
C SER A 38 -14.61 -18.10 0.81
N SER A 39 -14.56 -18.01 -0.51
CA SER A 39 -15.65 -18.48 -1.35
C SER A 39 -15.66 -19.99 -1.22
N SER A 40 -16.71 -20.50 -0.59
CA SER A 40 -17.06 -21.92 -0.47
C SER A 40 -17.36 -22.61 -1.82
N SER A 41 -16.88 -22.06 -2.93
CA SER A 41 -16.99 -22.62 -4.27
C SER A 41 -15.63 -23.18 -4.68
N THR A 42 -15.57 -24.47 -4.97
CA THR A 42 -14.42 -25.19 -5.53
C THR A 42 -14.02 -24.74 -6.95
N ASP A 43 -14.69 -23.73 -7.50
CA ASP A 43 -14.49 -23.24 -8.86
C ASP A 43 -13.34 -22.24 -8.96
N TRP A 44 -12.59 -22.37 -10.05
CA TRP A 44 -11.50 -21.49 -10.42
C TRP A 44 -12.01 -20.05 -10.67
N PRO A 45 -11.58 -19.04 -9.88
CA PRO A 45 -12.22 -17.72 -9.89
C PRO A 45 -11.73 -16.80 -11.03
N TYR A 46 -10.67 -17.19 -11.73
CA TYR A 46 -10.02 -16.34 -12.73
C TYR A 46 -10.45 -16.70 -14.16
N ARG A 47 -10.70 -15.67 -14.97
CA ARG A 47 -11.08 -15.85 -16.40
C ARG A 47 -9.88 -15.80 -17.36
N GLY A 48 -8.78 -15.16 -16.96
CA GLY A 48 -7.68 -14.83 -17.87
C GLY A 48 -6.72 -15.99 -18.17
N ARG A 49 -6.55 -16.91 -17.21
CA ARG A 49 -5.67 -18.07 -17.30
C ARG A 49 -6.32 -19.23 -16.57
N SER A 50 -5.98 -20.45 -16.97
CA SER A 50 -6.47 -21.67 -16.32
C SER A 50 -5.67 -21.99 -15.05
N LYS A 51 -6.10 -23.03 -14.33
CA LYS A 51 -5.54 -23.43 -13.03
C LYS A 51 -4.10 -23.96 -13.14
N GLU A 52 -3.73 -24.50 -14.29
CA GLU A 52 -2.36 -24.95 -14.59
C GLU A 52 -1.36 -23.78 -14.63
N GLN A 53 -1.87 -22.55 -14.79
CA GLN A 53 -1.08 -21.31 -14.80
C GLN A 53 -1.36 -20.43 -13.57
N SER A 54 -1.88 -21.01 -12.48
CA SER A 54 -2.28 -20.25 -11.29
C SER A 54 -1.13 -19.48 -10.64
N TYR A 55 0.11 -19.97 -10.75
CA TYR A 55 1.31 -19.31 -10.23
C TYR A 55 1.53 -17.90 -10.80
N LEU A 56 0.98 -17.58 -11.97
CA LEU A 56 1.07 -16.23 -12.54
C LEU A 56 0.36 -15.18 -11.68
N TYR A 57 -0.70 -15.57 -10.96
CA TYR A 57 -1.42 -14.68 -10.05
C TYR A 57 -0.67 -14.42 -8.74
N GLU A 58 0.39 -15.17 -8.45
CA GLU A 58 1.25 -14.99 -7.28
C GLU A 58 2.44 -14.04 -7.55
N ILE A 59 2.65 -13.59 -8.80
CA ILE A 59 3.81 -12.76 -9.17
C ILE A 59 3.60 -11.28 -8.79
N VAL A 60 2.49 -10.68 -9.21
CA VAL A 60 2.27 -9.22 -9.15
C VAL A 60 1.53 -8.79 -7.89
N ALA A 61 0.49 -9.52 -7.50
CA ALA A 61 -0.36 -9.18 -6.34
C ALA A 61 -0.79 -10.46 -5.64
N ASN A 62 0.05 -10.95 -4.75
CA ASN A 62 -0.12 -12.26 -4.13
C ASN A 62 -1.00 -12.17 -2.89
N LYS A 63 -2.30 -12.39 -3.05
CA LYS A 63 -3.26 -12.35 -1.94
C LYS A 63 -3.16 -13.55 -0.98
N CYS A 64 -2.46 -14.62 -1.36
CA CYS A 64 -2.36 -15.82 -0.54
C CYS A 64 -1.31 -15.66 0.57
N THR A 65 -0.14 -15.14 0.22
CA THR A 65 1.00 -15.02 1.16
C THR A 65 1.49 -13.59 1.34
N GLY A 66 1.05 -12.66 0.49
CA GLY A 66 1.57 -11.30 0.42
C GLY A 66 2.94 -11.19 -0.24
N ILE A 67 3.57 -12.29 -0.67
CA ILE A 67 4.90 -12.27 -1.28
C ILE A 67 4.77 -12.09 -2.79
N ASP A 68 5.04 -10.87 -3.27
CA ASP A 68 5.00 -10.48 -4.68
C ASP A 68 6.13 -9.48 -5.02
N VAL A 69 6.31 -9.22 -6.31
CA VAL A 69 7.39 -8.33 -6.79
C VAL A 69 7.19 -6.87 -6.39
N ASP A 70 5.93 -6.43 -6.18
CA ASP A 70 5.61 -5.09 -5.67
C ASP A 70 6.22 -4.92 -4.27
N LYS A 71 6.00 -5.89 -3.38
CA LYS A 71 6.56 -5.91 -2.02
C LYS A 71 8.07 -5.87 -1.99
N MET A 72 8.69 -6.68 -2.84
CA MET A 72 10.15 -6.75 -2.92
C MET A 72 10.75 -5.43 -3.40
N ASP A 73 10.11 -4.77 -4.39
CA ASP A 73 10.56 -3.49 -4.92
C ASP A 73 10.42 -2.38 -3.90
N TYR A 74 9.21 -2.15 -3.35
CA TYR A 74 9.01 -1.00 -2.46
C TYR A 74 9.83 -1.14 -1.18
N ILE A 75 9.99 -2.35 -0.61
CA ILE A 75 10.83 -2.54 0.58
C ILE A 75 12.29 -2.18 0.27
N SER A 76 12.82 -2.68 -0.85
CA SER A 76 14.21 -2.39 -1.24
C SER A 76 14.42 -0.90 -1.52
N ARG A 77 13.46 -0.28 -2.23
CA ARG A 77 13.45 1.13 -2.59
C ARG A 77 13.34 2.02 -1.37
N ASP A 78 12.41 1.75 -0.48
CA ASP A 78 12.17 2.58 0.71
C ASP A 78 13.34 2.47 1.67
N CYS A 79 13.86 1.26 1.93
CA CYS A 79 15.05 1.09 2.75
C CYS A 79 16.23 1.91 2.22
N LEU A 80 16.46 1.92 0.90
CA LEU A 80 17.52 2.73 0.28
C LEU A 80 17.33 4.23 0.55
N HIS A 81 16.14 4.78 0.29
CA HIS A 81 15.88 6.22 0.43
C HIS A 81 15.77 6.68 1.89
N LEU A 82 15.41 5.78 2.80
CA LEU A 82 15.33 6.03 4.25
C LEU A 82 16.66 5.80 4.97
N GLY A 83 17.69 5.29 4.28
CA GLY A 83 18.97 4.91 4.88
C GLY A 83 18.88 3.71 5.84
N MET A 84 17.84 2.88 5.68
CA MET A 84 17.66 1.65 6.44
C MET A 84 18.34 0.48 5.74
N LYS A 85 18.89 -0.45 6.50
CA LYS A 85 19.44 -1.69 5.94
C LYS A 85 18.30 -2.66 5.63
N SER A 86 18.28 -3.19 4.40
CA SER A 86 17.45 -4.34 4.03
C SER A 86 18.35 -5.56 3.90
N ASN A 87 18.12 -6.58 4.73
CA ASN A 87 18.83 -7.86 4.62
C ASN A 87 18.17 -8.82 3.63
N PHE A 88 16.98 -8.48 3.11
CA PHE A 88 16.27 -9.30 2.14
C PHE A 88 16.93 -9.22 0.76
N SER A 89 17.17 -10.38 0.14
CA SER A 89 17.69 -10.48 -1.23
C SER A 89 16.64 -11.03 -2.19
N HIS A 90 16.03 -10.13 -2.97
CA HIS A 90 15.09 -10.49 -4.04
C HIS A 90 15.78 -11.28 -5.18
N MET A 91 17.05 -10.98 -5.47
CA MET A 91 17.83 -11.74 -6.46
C MET A 91 17.98 -13.21 -6.05
N ARG A 92 18.32 -13.44 -4.77
CA ARG A 92 18.41 -14.80 -4.23
C ARG A 92 17.05 -15.50 -4.23
N PHE A 93 15.98 -14.77 -3.89
CA PHE A 93 14.61 -15.26 -3.98
C PHE A 93 14.30 -15.77 -5.40
N MET A 94 14.53 -14.95 -6.43
CA MET A 94 14.27 -15.33 -7.82
C MET A 94 15.10 -16.54 -8.28
N MET A 95 16.37 -16.67 -7.86
CA MET A 95 17.22 -17.81 -8.22
C MET A 95 16.67 -19.16 -7.71
N PHE A 96 16.08 -19.17 -6.52
CA PHE A 96 15.60 -20.39 -5.86
C PHE A 96 14.09 -20.64 -6.00
N ALA A 97 13.33 -19.69 -6.54
CA ALA A 97 11.92 -19.86 -6.84
C ALA A 97 11.69 -20.94 -7.89
N ARG A 98 10.73 -21.83 -7.67
CA ARG A 98 10.28 -22.86 -8.62
C ARG A 98 8.76 -22.92 -8.65
N VAL A 99 8.19 -23.39 -9.74
CA VAL A 99 6.76 -23.69 -9.82
C VAL A 99 6.56 -25.15 -9.47
N CYS A 100 5.75 -25.43 -8.46
CA CYS A 100 5.43 -26.78 -8.01
C CYS A 100 3.92 -27.01 -8.10
N SER A 101 3.52 -28.26 -8.31
CA SER A 101 2.12 -28.68 -8.23
C SER A 101 1.72 -28.89 -6.77
N ASN A 102 0.61 -28.29 -6.37
CA ASN A 102 -0.08 -28.62 -5.14
C ASN A 102 -1.14 -29.70 -5.46
N GLU A 103 -0.88 -30.93 -5.06
CA GLU A 103 -1.72 -32.10 -5.39
C GLU A 103 -3.12 -32.03 -4.76
N GLU A 104 -3.25 -31.45 -3.56
CA GLU A 104 -4.53 -31.30 -2.87
C GLU A 104 -5.43 -30.30 -3.59
N GLU A 105 -4.82 -29.20 -4.04
CA GLU A 105 -5.55 -28.11 -4.68
C GLU A 105 -5.54 -28.17 -6.20
N GLN A 106 -4.86 -29.13 -6.83
CA GLN A 106 -4.69 -29.24 -8.29
C GLN A 106 -4.29 -27.90 -8.94
N LYS A 107 -3.40 -27.14 -8.30
CA LYS A 107 -2.96 -25.80 -8.74
C LYS A 107 -1.44 -25.70 -8.73
N MET A 108 -0.90 -24.87 -9.62
CA MET A 108 0.54 -24.60 -9.70
C MET A 108 0.89 -23.36 -8.86
N GLN A 109 1.89 -23.44 -8.00
CA GLN A 109 2.28 -22.35 -7.10
C GLN A 109 3.78 -22.06 -7.15
N ILE A 110 4.15 -20.83 -6.82
CA ILE A 110 5.53 -20.45 -6.61
C ILE A 110 5.96 -20.98 -5.24
N CYS A 111 6.94 -21.87 -5.26
CA CYS A 111 7.54 -22.44 -4.08
C CYS A 111 9.00 -21.99 -3.95
N MET A 112 9.41 -21.79 -2.71
CA MET A 112 10.77 -21.43 -2.35
C MET A 112 11.50 -22.64 -1.78
N ARG A 113 12.81 -22.71 -2.06
CA ARG A 113 13.66 -23.74 -1.46
C ARG A 113 13.71 -23.55 0.05
N ASP A 114 13.57 -24.65 0.79
CA ASP A 114 13.60 -24.74 2.26
C ASP A 114 14.63 -23.84 2.96
N LYS A 115 15.89 -23.87 2.50
CA LYS A 115 17.00 -23.08 3.06
C LYS A 115 16.84 -21.55 2.92
N GLU A 116 15.87 -21.09 2.13
CA GLU A 116 15.56 -19.66 1.93
C GLU A 116 14.58 -19.12 2.96
N ALA A 117 14.11 -19.93 3.91
CA ALA A 117 13.18 -19.51 4.95
C ALA A 117 13.65 -18.25 5.71
N ILE A 118 14.94 -18.14 6.02
CA ILE A 118 15.50 -16.96 6.69
C ILE A 118 15.47 -15.72 5.78
N ASN A 119 15.74 -15.86 4.48
CA ASN A 119 15.64 -14.74 3.55
C ASN A 119 14.19 -14.24 3.48
N ILE A 120 13.20 -15.14 3.45
CA ILE A 120 11.78 -14.76 3.50
C ILE A 120 11.42 -14.10 4.83
N TYR A 121 11.97 -14.57 5.95
CA TYR A 121 11.77 -13.92 7.25
C TYR A 121 12.26 -12.46 7.24
N GLU A 122 13.42 -12.18 6.65
CA GLU A 122 13.94 -10.81 6.52
C GLU A 122 13.00 -9.89 5.71
N LEU A 123 12.28 -10.42 4.71
CA LEU A 123 11.27 -9.64 3.98
C LEU A 123 10.18 -9.11 4.92
N PHE A 124 9.61 -9.99 5.74
CA PHE A 124 8.56 -9.62 6.69
C PHE A 124 9.09 -8.77 7.84
N HIS A 125 10.32 -9.03 8.30
CA HIS A 125 10.98 -8.19 9.29
C HIS A 125 11.16 -6.75 8.78
N ASN A 126 11.66 -6.57 7.57
CA ASN A 126 11.82 -5.25 6.95
C ASN A 126 10.46 -4.57 6.77
N ARG A 127 9.43 -5.29 6.33
CA ARG A 127 8.07 -4.77 6.21
C ARG A 127 7.55 -4.25 7.56
N TYR A 128 7.69 -5.06 8.62
CA TYR A 128 7.28 -4.68 9.97
C TYR A 128 8.02 -3.42 10.44
N MET A 129 9.34 -3.38 10.24
CA MET A 129 10.15 -2.23 10.62
C MET A 129 9.73 -0.96 9.87
N LEU A 130 9.60 -1.01 8.54
CA LEU A 130 9.11 0.12 7.73
C LEU A 130 7.74 0.60 8.20
N HIS A 131 6.82 -0.35 8.43
CA HIS A 131 5.47 -0.02 8.89
C HIS A 131 5.51 0.72 10.24
N TYR A 132 6.23 0.17 11.22
CA TYR A 132 6.28 0.70 12.58
C TYR A 132 7.06 2.02 12.66
N THR A 133 8.23 2.11 12.02
CA THR A 133 9.13 3.27 12.19
C THR A 133 8.85 4.40 11.23
N VAL A 134 8.30 4.12 10.04
CA VAL A 134 8.15 5.12 8.96
C VAL A 134 6.67 5.36 8.65
N CYS A 135 5.91 4.32 8.28
CA CYS A 135 4.51 4.49 7.87
C CYS A 135 3.63 5.01 9.01
N HIS A 136 3.93 4.60 10.25
CA HIS A 136 3.28 5.03 11.49
C HIS A 136 4.07 6.07 12.28
N HIS A 137 5.10 6.69 11.68
CA HIS A 137 5.82 7.76 12.35
C HIS A 137 4.84 8.90 12.73
N ARG A 138 4.77 9.25 14.01
CA ARG A 138 3.78 10.20 14.57
C ARG A 138 3.68 11.52 13.79
N VAL A 139 4.83 12.06 13.35
CA VAL A 139 4.86 13.33 12.59
C VAL A 139 4.31 13.14 11.18
N LYS A 140 4.58 11.99 10.55
CA LYS A 140 4.04 11.67 9.22
C LYS A 140 2.53 11.50 9.28
N VAL A 141 2.00 10.80 10.29
CA VAL A 141 0.55 10.64 10.52
C VAL A 141 -0.12 12.00 10.77
N ALA A 142 0.50 12.87 11.58
CA ALA A 142 0.01 14.23 11.81
C ALA A 142 -0.07 15.05 10.50
N ILE A 143 0.97 15.00 9.67
CA ILE A 143 1.01 15.68 8.38
C ILE A 143 -0.08 15.13 7.44
N GLU A 144 -0.29 13.81 7.39
CA GLU A 144 -1.37 13.21 6.59
C GLU A 144 -2.75 13.68 7.04
N ALA A 145 -2.99 13.77 8.35
CA ALA A 145 -4.24 14.29 8.89
C ALA A 145 -4.46 15.76 8.52
N MET A 146 -3.41 16.59 8.61
CA MET A 146 -3.45 18.00 8.20
C MET A 146 -3.75 18.16 6.70
N ILE A 147 -3.13 17.34 5.85
CA ILE A 147 -3.39 17.33 4.40
C ILE A 147 -4.83 16.89 4.12
N THR A 148 -5.32 15.87 4.83
CA THR A 148 -6.69 15.38 4.69
C THR A 148 -7.70 16.46 5.06
N ASP A 149 -7.52 17.12 6.21
CA ASP A 149 -8.37 18.24 6.64
C ASP A 149 -8.36 19.39 5.61
N ALA A 150 -7.18 19.68 5.02
CA ALA A 150 -7.05 20.70 3.99
C ALA A 150 -7.80 20.34 2.70
N LEU A 151 -7.73 19.07 2.27
CA LEU A 151 -8.45 18.56 1.10
C LEU A 151 -9.96 18.58 1.34
N VAL A 152 -10.42 18.18 2.52
CA VAL A 152 -11.84 18.23 2.91
C VAL A 152 -12.35 19.67 2.94
N ALA A 153 -11.59 20.59 3.52
CA ALA A 153 -11.95 22.01 3.51
C ALA A 153 -12.00 22.61 2.09
N ALA A 154 -11.15 22.12 1.18
CA ALA A 154 -11.12 22.54 -0.22
C ALA A 154 -12.24 21.94 -1.07
N GLU A 155 -12.92 20.90 -0.59
CA GLU A 155 -14.00 20.24 -1.32
C GLU A 155 -15.12 21.23 -1.66
N GLY A 156 -15.63 21.16 -2.89
CA GLY A 156 -16.64 22.10 -3.42
C GLY A 156 -16.11 23.49 -3.81
N HIS A 157 -14.95 23.91 -3.29
CA HIS A 157 -14.27 25.16 -3.67
C HIS A 157 -13.19 24.97 -4.73
N PHE A 158 -12.54 23.81 -4.74
CA PHE A 158 -11.53 23.44 -5.73
C PHE A 158 -12.12 22.42 -6.70
N LYS A 159 -12.07 22.73 -8.01
CA LYS A 159 -12.56 21.87 -9.07
C LYS A 159 -11.44 21.52 -10.05
N LEU A 160 -11.39 20.26 -10.46
CA LEU A 160 -10.58 19.79 -11.58
C LEU A 160 -11.49 19.71 -12.81
N GLY A 161 -11.54 20.79 -13.59
CA GLY A 161 -12.55 20.95 -14.63
C GLY A 161 -13.92 21.23 -14.01
N ASP A 162 -14.89 20.35 -14.24
CA ASP A 162 -16.24 20.44 -13.68
C ASP A 162 -16.44 19.62 -12.40
N LYS A 163 -15.48 18.75 -12.04
CA LYS A 163 -15.57 17.80 -10.92
C LYS A 163 -14.88 18.29 -9.66
N THR A 164 -15.38 17.87 -8.50
CA THR A 164 -14.68 18.04 -7.21
C THR A 164 -13.55 17.01 -7.04
N ILE A 165 -12.82 17.09 -5.92
CA ILE A 165 -11.72 16.16 -5.62
C ILE A 165 -12.28 14.75 -5.41
N SER A 166 -13.39 14.63 -4.67
CA SER A 166 -14.01 13.32 -4.40
C SER A 166 -14.62 12.68 -5.66
N GLU A 167 -15.21 13.48 -6.55
CA GLU A 167 -15.78 13.00 -7.81
C GLU A 167 -14.73 12.55 -8.83
N ALA A 168 -13.50 13.08 -8.73
CA ALA A 168 -12.43 12.79 -9.68
C ALA A 168 -12.15 11.28 -9.80
N VAL A 169 -12.28 10.50 -8.71
CA VAL A 169 -12.05 9.04 -8.71
C VAL A 169 -13.01 8.27 -9.63
N LEU A 170 -14.17 8.84 -9.94
CA LEU A 170 -15.18 8.24 -10.81
C LEU A 170 -14.91 8.52 -12.30
N HIS A 171 -13.98 9.44 -12.60
CA HIS A 171 -13.71 9.93 -13.94
C HIS A 171 -12.23 9.86 -14.27
N LEU A 172 -11.82 8.87 -15.07
CA LEU A 172 -10.41 8.60 -15.39
C LEU A 172 -9.67 9.85 -15.93
N GLU A 173 -10.29 10.60 -16.83
CA GLU A 173 -9.69 11.80 -17.44
C GLU A 173 -9.38 12.90 -16.41
N THR A 174 -10.20 12.98 -15.36
CA THR A 174 -10.01 13.90 -14.25
C THR A 174 -9.03 13.34 -13.23
N TYR A 175 -9.14 12.05 -12.91
CA TYR A 175 -8.28 11.36 -11.94
C TYR A 175 -6.81 11.44 -12.31
N VAL A 176 -6.45 11.25 -13.58
CA VAL A 176 -5.05 11.34 -14.06
C VAL A 176 -4.45 12.73 -13.84
N LYS A 177 -5.28 13.77 -13.76
CA LYS A 177 -4.83 15.14 -13.49
C LYS A 177 -4.65 15.41 -11.99
N LEU A 178 -5.18 14.57 -11.09
CA LEU A 178 -5.09 14.74 -9.65
C LEU A 178 -3.72 14.27 -9.15
N THR A 179 -2.78 15.20 -8.99
CA THR A 179 -1.40 14.92 -8.58
C THR A 179 -0.97 15.76 -7.37
N GLY A 180 0.21 15.48 -6.81
CA GLY A 180 0.78 16.23 -5.69
C GLY A 180 1.01 17.72 -5.96
N SER A 181 1.02 18.17 -7.23
CA SER A 181 1.14 19.59 -7.55
C SER A 181 0.00 20.44 -6.99
N HIS A 182 -1.18 19.85 -6.76
CA HIS A 182 -2.34 20.56 -6.19
C HIS A 182 -2.20 20.84 -4.69
N LEU A 183 -1.24 20.20 -4.02
CA LEU A 183 -0.86 20.48 -2.64
C LEU A 183 0.24 21.55 -2.54
N CYS A 184 1.01 21.75 -3.60
CA CYS A 184 2.05 22.77 -3.67
C CYS A 184 1.44 24.11 -4.07
N LEU A 185 1.16 24.97 -3.07
CA LEU A 185 0.88 26.38 -3.30
C LEU A 185 2.17 27.08 -3.76
N SER A 186 2.35 27.20 -5.07
CA SER A 186 3.18 28.25 -5.69
C SER A 186 2.32 29.47 -5.98
#